data_AF-A0A919SWB8-F1
#
_entry.id   AF-A0A919SWB8-F1
#
_cell.length_a   1.000
_cell.length_b   1.000
_cell.length_c   1.000
_cell.angle_alpha   90.00
_cell.angle_beta   90.00
_cell.angle_gamma   90.00
#
_symmetry.space_group_name_H-M   'P 1'
#
loop_
_entity.id
_entity.type
_entity.pdbx_description
1 polymer ?
#
loop_
_entity_poly.entity_id
_entity_poly.type
_entity_poly.pdbx_seq_one_letter_code
_entity_poly.pdbx_strand_id
1 'polypeptide(L)'
;MTDTATTADDGRVHRKAGWGPLRHFTERSVLGLLAVVAGGLGFGLLLLLVRLHWTPLQDLDHSVAQGLNNWVAPHPPVVTVLKAIAQLGGRTIMLWLVTVAVVLLLIRRRTRLAVYLVVTGIGALLLDPSLKALVGRLRPVVDVPVAIAPGNSFPSGHALGSMVAYGALLLVFLPAVSRRWRKFAIGLVALIVVAIGFTRISLGVHFLSDVLAGWLLGAAWLGVTAYAFRVWRRETGQRVPSLSEGLEPEAAHDVKPAPDEDHLLPHPWAGAAEILVGWVLTFGVLFVLGWALTNHTAGTWIQSVDDGVPRWLQTFRTPALDDLSYGWSKAGDTHMILLVSLVFCPLVVALWRRWRPVLFVVLAMFGELTLFLSAAAAVGRPRPPVEHLDGKLPTSSFPSGHIAATMCLYVAIAVLVLPRVKAWWRWLFVALAIIMPTGVALSRMYRGMHHPSDVLGAAILTACWITLLWWVIKPNADVTAGNEADAGELVEGDQEHELTGAAGSPAAAGSLRATGSSSGSPRAAADAPDVDAKVTR
;
A
#
# COMPACT_ATOMS: atom_id res chain seq x y z
N MET A 1 49.24 1.55 -70.55
CA MET A 1 48.49 2.83 -70.63
C MET A 1 47.06 2.48 -70.27
N THR A 2 46.44 2.86 -69.17
CA THR A 2 46.72 3.79 -68.06
C THR A 2 45.77 3.39 -66.92
N ASP A 3 46.26 3.42 -65.69
CA ASP A 3 45.48 3.38 -64.45
C ASP A 3 44.43 4.50 -64.39
N THR A 4 43.32 4.26 -63.68
CA THR A 4 42.84 5.16 -62.60
C THR A 4 41.65 4.54 -61.84
N ALA A 5 41.86 4.37 -60.54
CA ALA A 5 40.85 4.07 -59.53
C ALA A 5 40.03 5.31 -59.16
N THR A 6 38.80 5.11 -58.68
CA THR A 6 37.96 5.92 -57.74
C THR A 6 36.50 5.57 -58.02
N THR A 7 35.54 5.39 -57.10
CA THR A 7 35.43 5.40 -55.63
C THR A 7 34.04 4.80 -55.34
N ALA A 8 33.88 4.14 -54.20
CA ALA A 8 32.61 3.63 -53.70
C ALA A 8 31.58 4.76 -53.50
N ASP A 9 30.33 4.52 -53.90
CA ASP A 9 29.17 5.29 -53.42
C ASP A 9 28.08 4.31 -52.94
N ASP A 10 28.10 4.06 -51.63
CA ASP A 10 27.15 3.24 -50.88
C ASP A 10 25.85 4.06 -50.75
N GLY A 11 24.88 3.77 -51.62
CA GLY A 11 23.58 4.44 -51.72
C GLY A 11 22.67 4.25 -50.50
N ARG A 12 23.09 4.75 -49.34
CA ARG A 12 22.23 4.92 -48.16
C ARG A 12 21.40 6.18 -48.33
N VAL A 13 20.21 6.00 -48.88
CA VAL A 13 19.13 6.99 -48.79
C VAL A 13 18.84 7.25 -47.30
N HIS A 14 19.45 8.29 -46.75
CA HIS A 14 19.03 8.87 -45.48
C HIS A 14 17.60 9.38 -45.64
N ARG A 15 16.61 8.55 -45.29
CA ARG A 15 15.27 9.03 -44.95
C ARG A 15 15.44 10.05 -43.83
N LYS A 16 15.35 11.34 -44.16
CA LYS A 16 15.20 12.42 -43.18
C LYS A 16 14.07 11.99 -42.23
N ALA A 17 14.43 11.71 -40.98
CA ALA A 17 13.47 11.45 -39.92
C ALA A 17 12.63 12.71 -39.75
N GLY A 18 11.48 12.75 -40.40
CA GLY A 18 10.56 13.87 -40.37
C GLY A 18 10.19 14.18 -38.93
N TRP A 19 10.15 15.47 -38.59
CA TRP A 19 9.86 16.02 -37.26
C TRP A 19 8.40 15.80 -36.80
N GLY A 20 7.63 14.96 -37.51
CA GLY A 20 6.25 14.61 -37.20
C GLY A 20 6.05 13.96 -35.82
N PRO A 21 6.90 13.03 -35.36
CA PRO A 21 6.73 12.37 -34.06
C PRO A 21 6.94 13.31 -32.88
N LEU A 22 7.91 14.24 -32.97
CA LEU A 22 8.15 15.24 -31.92
C LEU A 22 6.99 16.24 -31.80
N ARG A 23 6.41 16.68 -32.92
CA ARG A 23 5.29 17.64 -32.91
C ARG A 23 4.03 17.07 -32.25
N HIS A 24 3.67 15.82 -32.59
CA HIS A 24 2.53 15.11 -31.98
C HIS A 24 2.77 14.77 -30.49
N PHE A 25 4.03 14.57 -30.09
CA PHE A 25 4.43 14.27 -28.72
C PHE A 25 4.40 15.50 -27.80
N THR A 26 4.85 16.64 -28.30
CA THR A 26 4.83 17.93 -27.60
C THR A 26 3.38 18.41 -27.42
N GLU A 27 2.56 18.36 -28.47
CA GLU A 27 1.15 18.77 -28.42
C GLU A 27 0.34 17.95 -27.40
N ARG A 28 0.51 16.62 -27.36
CA ARG A 28 -0.21 15.75 -26.40
C ARG A 28 0.29 15.86 -24.96
N SER A 29 1.57 16.19 -24.75
CA SER A 29 2.12 16.39 -23.41
C SER A 29 1.78 17.77 -22.84
N VAL A 30 1.68 18.79 -23.70
CA VAL A 30 1.20 20.13 -23.36
C VAL A 30 -0.29 20.11 -23.03
N LEU A 31 -1.13 19.44 -23.83
CA LEU A 31 -2.56 19.31 -23.55
C LEU A 31 -2.84 18.64 -22.19
N GLY A 32 -2.08 17.60 -21.83
CA GLY A 32 -2.20 16.96 -20.53
C GLY A 32 -1.81 17.87 -19.37
N LEU A 33 -0.74 18.65 -19.53
CA LEU A 33 -0.31 19.64 -18.54
C LEU A 33 -1.34 20.77 -18.39
N LEU A 34 -1.88 21.28 -19.50
CA LEU A 34 -2.93 22.29 -19.51
C LEU A 34 -4.20 21.79 -18.81
N ALA A 35 -4.58 20.53 -19.01
CA ALA A 35 -5.74 19.94 -18.32
C ALA A 35 -5.52 19.84 -16.80
N VAL A 36 -4.32 19.47 -16.34
CA VAL A 36 -3.97 19.43 -14.91
C VAL A 36 -3.98 20.83 -14.30
N VAL A 37 -3.36 21.81 -14.99
CA VAL A 37 -3.34 23.20 -14.55
C VAL A 37 -4.75 23.78 -14.51
N ALA A 38 -5.57 23.55 -15.54
CA ALA A 38 -6.96 23.99 -15.56
C ALA A 38 -7.79 23.33 -14.43
N GLY A 39 -7.58 22.04 -14.16
CA GLY A 39 -8.21 21.34 -13.04
C GLY A 39 -7.82 21.95 -11.68
N GLY A 40 -6.53 22.21 -11.48
CA GLY A 40 -6.00 22.86 -10.27
C GLY A 40 -6.51 24.29 -10.09
N LEU A 41 -6.54 25.09 -11.16
CA LEU A 41 -7.08 26.45 -11.14
C LEU A 41 -8.59 26.46 -10.88
N GLY A 42 -9.34 25.55 -11.49
CA GLY A 42 -10.77 25.40 -11.24
C GLY A 42 -11.07 24.99 -9.80
N PHE A 43 -10.29 24.05 -9.25
CA PHE A 43 -10.37 23.70 -7.83
C PHE A 43 -10.05 24.89 -6.93
N GLY A 44 -8.96 25.61 -7.23
CA GLY A 44 -8.55 26.81 -6.49
C GLY A 44 -9.60 27.92 -6.51
N LEU A 45 -10.26 28.13 -7.65
CA LEU A 45 -11.37 29.07 -7.79
C LEU A 45 -12.57 28.64 -6.93
N LEU A 46 -13.01 27.39 -7.02
CA LEU A 46 -14.11 26.89 -6.19
C LEU A 46 -13.79 26.99 -4.70
N LEU A 47 -12.56 26.61 -4.30
CA LEU A 47 -12.07 26.76 -2.94
C LEU A 47 -12.17 28.21 -2.47
N LEU A 48 -11.72 29.17 -3.30
CA LEU A 48 -11.79 30.59 -3.00
C LEU A 48 -13.25 31.07 -2.87
N LEU A 49 -14.12 30.73 -3.82
CA LEU A 49 -15.53 31.14 -3.80
C LEU A 49 -16.27 30.59 -2.58
N VAL A 50 -16.00 29.33 -2.22
CA VAL A 50 -16.56 28.70 -1.01
C VAL A 50 -16.03 29.39 0.24
N ARG A 51 -14.73 29.70 0.30
CA ARG A 51 -14.09 30.31 1.47
C ARG A 51 -14.47 31.78 1.67
N LEU A 52 -14.70 32.51 0.58
CA LEU A 52 -15.17 33.89 0.58
C LEU A 52 -16.70 34.00 0.73
N HIS A 53 -17.40 32.87 0.88
CA HIS A 53 -18.85 32.83 1.04
C HIS A 53 -19.60 33.58 -0.08
N TRP A 54 -19.17 33.41 -1.34
CA TRP A 54 -19.79 34.11 -2.47
C TRP A 54 -21.25 33.67 -2.66
N THR A 55 -22.18 34.61 -2.48
CA THR A 55 -23.62 34.33 -2.36
C THR A 55 -24.23 33.58 -3.54
N PRO A 56 -23.92 33.90 -4.83
CA PRO A 56 -24.53 33.17 -5.95
C PRO A 56 -24.18 31.67 -5.96
N LEU A 57 -22.95 31.31 -5.54
CA LEU A 57 -22.55 29.91 -5.44
C LEU A 57 -23.24 29.21 -4.26
N GLN A 58 -23.38 29.90 -3.13
CA GLN A 58 -24.09 29.35 -1.97
C GLN A 58 -25.57 29.12 -2.27
N ASP A 59 -26.24 30.07 -2.91
CA ASP A 59 -27.66 29.96 -3.26
C ASP A 59 -27.88 28.81 -4.24
N LEU A 60 -26.99 28.67 -5.24
CA LEU A 60 -27.00 27.54 -6.16
C LEU A 60 -26.79 26.21 -5.42
N ASP A 61 -25.80 26.13 -4.54
CA ASP A 61 -25.50 24.93 -3.78
C ASP A 61 -26.68 24.48 -2.91
N HIS A 62 -27.32 25.41 -2.18
CA HIS A 62 -28.47 25.11 -1.32
C HIS A 62 -29.70 24.73 -2.14
N SER A 63 -30.03 25.49 -3.19
CA SER A 63 -31.20 25.21 -4.04
C SER A 63 -31.10 23.84 -4.73
N VAL A 64 -29.92 23.47 -5.24
CA VAL A 64 -29.69 22.16 -5.87
C VAL A 64 -29.76 21.04 -4.84
N ALA A 65 -29.13 21.21 -3.67
CA ALA A 65 -29.13 20.18 -2.62
C ALA A 65 -30.54 19.94 -2.06
N GLN A 66 -31.28 21.01 -1.76
CA GLN A 66 -32.66 20.92 -1.27
C GLN A 66 -33.60 20.37 -2.33
N GLY A 67 -33.53 20.86 -3.57
CA GLY A 67 -34.39 20.41 -4.65
C GLY A 67 -34.25 18.91 -4.94
N LEU A 68 -33.01 18.41 -5.02
CA LEU A 68 -32.76 16.98 -5.23
C LEU A 68 -33.14 16.14 -4.01
N ASN A 69 -32.85 16.61 -2.79
CA ASN A 69 -33.23 15.89 -1.58
C ASN A 69 -34.76 15.78 -1.43
N ASN A 70 -35.50 16.85 -1.69
CA ASN A 70 -36.97 16.87 -1.61
C ASN A 70 -37.62 15.95 -2.65
N TRP A 71 -36.98 15.75 -3.81
CA TRP A 71 -37.46 14.79 -4.81
C TRP A 71 -37.19 13.34 -4.39
N VAL A 72 -36.03 13.08 -3.77
CA VAL A 72 -35.59 11.72 -3.39
C VAL A 72 -36.21 11.24 -2.08
N ALA A 73 -36.28 12.10 -1.06
CA ALA A 73 -36.67 11.74 0.30
C ALA A 73 -38.05 11.05 0.42
N PRO A 74 -39.08 11.43 -0.36
CA PRO A 74 -40.38 10.76 -0.33
C PRO A 74 -40.39 9.34 -0.91
N HIS A 75 -39.31 8.89 -1.57
CA HIS A 75 -39.26 7.64 -2.32
C HIS A 75 -38.22 6.65 -1.74
N PRO A 76 -38.58 5.82 -0.74
CA PRO A 76 -37.65 4.87 -0.10
C PRO A 76 -36.90 3.92 -1.05
N PRO A 77 -37.50 3.39 -2.15
CA PRO A 77 -36.78 2.58 -3.12
C PRO A 77 -35.64 3.36 -3.80
N VAL A 78 -35.88 4.62 -4.16
CA VAL A 78 -34.89 5.49 -4.80
C VAL A 78 -33.75 5.78 -3.83
N VAL A 79 -34.06 6.07 -2.56
CA VAL A 79 -33.06 6.26 -1.50
C VAL A 79 -32.17 5.01 -1.36
N THR A 80 -32.75 3.81 -1.38
CA THR A 80 -32.01 2.55 -1.27
C THR A 80 -31.06 2.36 -2.45
N VAL A 81 -31.52 2.59 -3.68
CA VAL A 81 -30.69 2.50 -4.89
C VAL A 81 -29.56 3.53 -4.84
N LEU A 82 -29.84 4.77 -4.48
CA LEU A 82 -28.82 5.81 -4.37
C LEU A 82 -27.79 5.50 -3.28
N LYS A 83 -28.19 4.93 -2.15
CA LYS A 83 -27.27 4.45 -1.12
C LYS A 83 -26.39 3.31 -1.64
N ALA A 84 -26.94 2.36 -2.38
CA ALA A 84 -26.19 1.26 -2.99
C ALA A 84 -25.15 1.77 -4.01
N ILE A 85 -25.53 2.72 -4.88
CA ILE A 85 -24.58 3.35 -5.81
C ILE A 85 -23.52 4.15 -5.03
N ALA A 86 -23.91 4.88 -3.98
CA ALA A 86 -22.98 5.63 -3.16
C ALA A 86 -21.92 4.73 -2.49
N GLN A 87 -22.26 3.48 -2.15
CA GLN A 87 -21.31 2.51 -1.59
C GLN A 87 -20.12 2.24 -2.53
N LEU A 88 -20.30 2.28 -3.86
CA LEU A 88 -19.21 2.15 -4.84
C LEU A 88 -18.15 3.26 -4.69
N GLY A 89 -18.57 4.46 -4.24
CA GLY A 89 -17.67 5.56 -3.89
C GLY A 89 -17.21 5.54 -2.43
N GLY A 90 -17.59 4.51 -1.66
CA GLY A 90 -17.24 4.33 -0.27
C GLY A 90 -15.78 3.90 -0.13
N ARG A 91 -15.12 4.42 0.92
CA ARG A 91 -13.70 4.16 1.20
C ARG A 91 -13.37 2.66 1.22
N THR A 92 -14.24 1.85 1.82
CA THR A 92 -14.07 0.39 1.91
C THR A 92 -13.98 -0.25 0.53
N ILE A 93 -14.96 -0.04 -0.35
CA ILE A 93 -14.99 -0.65 -1.69
C ILE A 93 -13.81 -0.18 -2.54
N MET A 94 -13.50 1.11 -2.52
CA MET A 94 -12.38 1.64 -3.30
C MET A 94 -11.03 1.09 -2.83
N LEU A 95 -10.81 0.96 -1.52
CA LEU A 95 -9.61 0.31 -0.97
C LEU A 95 -9.54 -1.16 -1.40
N TRP A 96 -10.64 -1.90 -1.31
CA TRP A 96 -10.70 -3.28 -1.80
C TRP A 96 -10.34 -3.38 -3.29
N LEU A 97 -10.95 -2.56 -4.15
CA LEU A 97 -10.68 -2.56 -5.59
C LEU A 97 -9.22 -2.23 -5.92
N VAL A 98 -8.68 -1.17 -5.32
CA VAL A 98 -7.27 -0.77 -5.53
C VAL A 98 -6.33 -1.85 -5.02
N THR A 99 -6.60 -2.45 -3.87
CA THR A 99 -5.72 -3.50 -3.36
C THR A 99 -5.78 -4.77 -4.19
N VAL A 100 -6.97 -5.21 -4.61
CA VAL A 100 -7.10 -6.35 -5.53
C VAL A 100 -6.29 -6.08 -6.80
N ALA A 101 -6.38 -4.88 -7.36
CA ALA A 101 -5.57 -4.49 -8.51
C ALA A 101 -4.06 -4.51 -8.22
N VAL A 102 -3.62 -3.96 -7.08
CA VAL A 102 -2.21 -3.97 -6.65
C VAL A 102 -1.71 -5.41 -6.50
N VAL A 103 -2.45 -6.27 -5.82
CA VAL A 103 -2.12 -7.69 -5.63
C VAL A 103 -2.03 -8.39 -6.97
N LEU A 104 -3.01 -8.21 -7.87
CA LEU A 104 -2.98 -8.75 -9.23
C LEU A 104 -1.74 -8.30 -10.01
N LEU A 105 -1.37 -7.02 -9.93
CA LEU A 105 -0.19 -6.49 -10.62
C LEU A 105 1.11 -7.03 -10.01
N LEU A 106 1.18 -7.19 -8.69
CA LEU A 106 2.33 -7.80 -8.02
C LEU A 106 2.48 -9.28 -8.39
N ILE A 107 1.38 -10.04 -8.46
CA ILE A 107 1.36 -11.44 -8.93
C ILE A 107 1.87 -11.50 -10.38
N ARG A 108 1.45 -10.56 -11.23
CA ARG A 108 1.91 -10.44 -12.62
C ARG A 108 3.30 -9.77 -12.76
N ARG A 109 4.03 -9.58 -11.65
CA ARG A 109 5.37 -8.95 -11.57
C ARG A 109 5.45 -7.53 -12.15
N ARG A 110 4.32 -6.82 -12.26
CA ARG A 110 4.21 -5.43 -12.71
C ARG A 110 4.31 -4.45 -11.54
N THR A 111 5.46 -4.46 -10.86
CA THR A 111 5.71 -3.67 -9.63
C THR A 111 5.59 -2.17 -9.83
N ARG A 112 5.93 -1.64 -11.01
CA ARG A 112 5.84 -0.20 -11.31
C ARG A 112 4.40 0.29 -11.29
N LEU A 113 3.49 -0.44 -11.94
CA LEU A 113 2.05 -0.14 -11.94
C LEU A 113 1.44 -0.29 -10.54
N ALA A 114 1.90 -1.28 -9.76
CA ALA A 114 1.49 -1.44 -8.36
C ALA A 114 1.93 -0.24 -7.50
N VAL A 115 3.19 0.21 -7.62
CA VAL A 115 3.69 1.41 -6.93
C VAL A 115 2.89 2.65 -7.34
N TYR A 116 2.59 2.81 -8.64
CA TYR A 116 1.76 3.90 -9.12
C TYR A 116 0.38 3.93 -8.44
N LEU A 117 -0.32 2.79 -8.36
CA LEU A 117 -1.63 2.71 -7.71
C LEU A 117 -1.54 3.03 -6.22
N VAL A 118 -0.53 2.50 -5.52
CA VAL A 118 -0.33 2.73 -4.08
C VAL A 118 -0.06 4.21 -3.80
N VAL A 119 0.90 4.81 -4.51
CA VAL A 119 1.26 6.24 -4.33
C VAL A 119 0.08 7.15 -4.65
N THR A 120 -0.61 6.86 -5.75
CA THR A 120 -1.77 7.64 -6.19
C THR A 120 -2.92 7.53 -5.18
N GLY A 121 -3.20 6.33 -4.66
CA GLY A 121 -4.22 6.09 -3.63
C GLY A 121 -3.90 6.74 -2.28
N ILE A 122 -2.66 6.61 -1.79
CA ILE A 122 -2.20 7.26 -0.55
C ILE A 122 -2.37 8.77 -0.66
N GLY A 123 -2.01 9.37 -1.80
CA GLY A 123 -2.22 10.80 -2.01
C GLY A 123 -3.66 11.24 -1.82
N ALA A 124 -4.64 10.51 -2.38
CA ALA A 124 -6.05 10.82 -2.18
C ALA A 124 -6.49 10.65 -0.71
N LEU A 125 -5.97 9.64 0.00
CA LEU A 125 -6.24 9.42 1.41
C LEU A 125 -5.71 10.55 2.30
N LEU A 126 -4.62 11.20 1.90
CA LEU A 126 -4.05 12.34 2.62
C LEU A 126 -4.73 13.66 2.25
N LEU A 127 -5.06 13.86 0.97
CA LEU A 127 -5.67 15.10 0.47
C LEU A 127 -7.07 15.34 1.06
N ASP A 128 -7.91 14.30 1.16
CA ASP A 128 -9.29 14.42 1.69
C ASP A 128 -9.35 15.01 3.12
N PRO A 129 -8.74 14.40 4.15
CA PRO A 129 -8.80 14.94 5.51
C PRO A 129 -8.07 16.28 5.66
N SER A 130 -6.95 16.48 4.95
CA SER A 130 -6.16 17.70 5.04
C SER A 130 -6.94 18.92 4.57
N LEU A 131 -7.61 18.81 3.41
CA LEU A 131 -8.40 19.90 2.87
C LEU A 131 -9.68 20.14 3.67
N LYS A 132 -10.31 19.08 4.18
CA LYS A 132 -11.44 19.22 5.09
C LYS A 132 -11.09 20.00 6.35
N ALA A 133 -9.94 19.71 6.95
CA ALA A 133 -9.45 20.44 8.13
C ALA A 133 -9.16 21.91 7.80
N LEU A 134 -8.60 22.18 6.61
CA LEU A 134 -8.27 23.54 6.18
C LEU A 134 -9.51 24.41 5.91
N VAL A 135 -10.53 23.85 5.26
CA VAL A 135 -11.70 24.63 4.80
C VAL A 135 -12.77 24.76 5.89
N GLY A 136 -13.02 23.70 6.67
CA GLY A 136 -14.00 23.76 7.77
C GLY A 136 -15.45 23.95 7.34
N ARG A 137 -15.82 23.63 6.09
CA ARG A 137 -17.19 23.85 5.58
C ARG A 137 -18.20 22.90 6.23
N LEU A 138 -19.30 23.46 6.72
CA LEU A 138 -20.45 22.70 7.25
C LEU A 138 -21.21 21.97 6.13
N ARG A 139 -21.90 20.89 6.48
CA ARG A 139 -22.72 20.09 5.55
C ARG A 139 -24.07 20.75 5.26
N PRO A 140 -24.73 20.39 4.15
CA PRO A 140 -26.09 20.83 3.88
C PRO A 140 -27.03 20.45 5.03
N VAL A 141 -27.91 21.38 5.41
CA VAL A 141 -29.06 21.10 6.28
C VAL A 141 -30.28 20.98 5.37
N VAL A 142 -30.87 19.80 5.34
CA VAL A 142 -32.05 19.46 4.53
C VAL A 142 -33.20 19.05 5.45
N ASP A 143 -34.43 19.28 4.99
CA ASP A 143 -35.65 19.09 5.80
C ASP A 143 -35.85 17.62 6.21
N VAL A 144 -35.47 16.67 5.34
CA VAL A 144 -35.55 15.22 5.62
C VAL A 144 -34.19 14.56 5.40
N PRO A 145 -33.36 14.45 6.47
CA PRO A 145 -32.05 13.81 6.38
C PRO A 145 -32.18 12.29 6.11
N VAL A 146 -31.94 11.88 4.86
CA VAL A 146 -31.97 10.45 4.46
C VAL A 146 -30.62 9.73 4.63
N ALA A 147 -29.54 10.49 4.88
CA ALA A 147 -28.21 9.98 5.17
C ALA A 147 -27.44 10.93 6.09
N ILE A 148 -26.62 10.39 7.00
CA ILE A 148 -25.78 11.16 7.91
C ILE A 148 -24.32 10.82 7.62
N ALA A 149 -23.46 11.83 7.54
CA ALA A 149 -22.03 11.65 7.34
C ALA A 149 -21.23 12.54 8.32
N PRO A 150 -20.21 12.00 9.01
CA PRO A 150 -19.42 12.77 9.95
C PRO A 150 -18.44 13.74 9.27
N GLY A 151 -18.03 14.79 9.97
CA GLY A 151 -17.00 15.75 9.55
C GLY A 151 -17.43 16.76 8.47
N ASN A 152 -16.46 17.53 7.97
CA ASN A 152 -16.67 18.64 7.04
C ASN A 152 -17.09 18.19 5.63
N SER A 153 -17.74 19.10 4.90
CA SER A 153 -18.34 18.82 3.59
C SER A 153 -17.39 18.99 2.40
N PHE A 154 -16.50 19.98 2.44
CA PHE A 154 -15.64 20.34 1.31
C PHE A 154 -14.19 19.83 1.48
N PRO A 155 -13.59 19.21 0.43
CA PRO A 155 -14.24 18.67 -0.77
C PRO A 155 -14.96 17.33 -0.48
N SER A 156 -15.77 16.87 -1.44
CA SER A 156 -16.42 15.56 -1.32
C SER A 156 -15.41 14.41 -1.48
N GLY A 157 -15.18 13.67 -0.39
CA GLY A 157 -14.27 12.52 -0.37
C GLY A 157 -14.73 11.34 -1.26
N HIS A 158 -16.03 11.14 -1.45
CA HIS A 158 -16.52 10.12 -2.40
C HIS A 158 -16.24 10.55 -3.85
N ALA A 159 -16.39 11.84 -4.18
CA ALA A 159 -16.09 12.36 -5.52
C ALA A 159 -14.59 12.32 -5.82
N LEU A 160 -13.76 12.80 -4.87
CA LEU A 160 -12.31 12.73 -4.97
C LEU A 160 -11.81 11.28 -5.06
N GLY A 161 -12.24 10.44 -4.13
CA GLY A 161 -11.83 9.04 -4.06
C GLY A 161 -12.24 8.25 -5.30
N SER A 162 -13.47 8.42 -5.79
CA SER A 162 -13.94 7.72 -6.99
C SER A 162 -13.19 8.17 -8.24
N MET A 163 -12.98 9.49 -8.42
CA MET A 163 -12.20 10.01 -9.53
C MET A 163 -10.79 9.38 -9.53
N VAL A 164 -10.10 9.39 -8.38
CA VAL A 164 -8.74 8.86 -8.27
C VAL A 164 -8.70 7.34 -8.41
N ALA A 165 -9.52 6.59 -7.68
CA ALA A 165 -9.47 5.13 -7.68
C ALA A 165 -9.88 4.55 -9.04
N TYR A 166 -11.07 4.89 -9.55
CA TYR A 166 -11.54 4.35 -10.82
C TYR A 166 -10.72 4.90 -12.01
N GLY A 167 -10.29 6.16 -11.95
CA GLY A 167 -9.41 6.74 -12.96
C GLY A 167 -8.02 6.09 -13.01
N ALA A 168 -7.40 5.84 -11.85
CA ALA A 168 -6.10 5.15 -11.79
C ALA A 168 -6.23 3.70 -12.29
N LEU A 169 -7.28 2.98 -11.87
CA LEU A 169 -7.57 1.63 -12.37
C LEU A 169 -7.77 1.64 -13.89
N LEU A 170 -8.53 2.60 -14.42
CA LEU A 170 -8.69 2.76 -15.86
C LEU A 170 -7.34 2.96 -16.53
N LEU A 171 -6.50 3.89 -16.09
CA LEU A 171 -5.18 4.15 -16.69
C LEU A 171 -4.26 2.93 -16.69
N VAL A 172 -4.34 2.09 -15.65
CA VAL A 172 -3.55 0.87 -15.51
C VAL A 172 -4.07 -0.27 -16.39
N PHE A 173 -5.38 -0.47 -16.46
CA PHE A 173 -6.00 -1.62 -17.16
C PHE A 173 -6.47 -1.30 -18.61
N LEU A 174 -6.54 -0.03 -19.01
CA LEU A 174 -6.85 0.39 -20.38
C LEU A 174 -5.97 -0.27 -21.47
N PRO A 175 -4.66 -0.54 -21.25
CA PRO A 175 -3.85 -1.33 -22.16
C PRO A 175 -4.43 -2.70 -22.51
N ALA A 176 -5.01 -3.38 -21.52
CA ALA A 176 -5.54 -4.74 -21.66
C ALA A 176 -6.89 -4.79 -22.39
N VAL A 177 -7.61 -3.67 -22.40
CA VAL A 177 -8.88 -3.54 -23.13
C VAL A 177 -8.61 -3.42 -24.62
N SER A 178 -9.25 -4.28 -25.42
CA SER A 178 -9.16 -4.22 -26.88
C SER A 178 -9.57 -2.83 -27.41
N ARG A 179 -8.92 -2.37 -28.49
CA ARG A 179 -9.11 -1.00 -29.01
C ARG A 179 -10.58 -0.61 -29.24
N ARG A 180 -11.42 -1.57 -29.66
CA ARG A 180 -12.87 -1.36 -29.88
C ARG A 180 -13.63 -1.01 -28.59
N TRP A 181 -13.24 -1.59 -27.46
CA TRP A 181 -13.93 -1.44 -26.17
C TRP A 181 -13.37 -0.31 -25.29
N ARG A 182 -12.27 0.34 -25.68
CA ARG A 182 -11.64 1.40 -24.87
C ARG A 182 -12.57 2.58 -24.61
N LYS A 183 -13.28 3.07 -25.63
CA LYS A 183 -14.24 4.17 -25.48
C LYS A 183 -15.38 3.81 -24.53
N PHE A 184 -15.85 2.57 -24.60
CA PHE A 184 -16.87 2.05 -23.70
C PHE A 184 -16.36 1.97 -22.26
N ALA A 185 -15.16 1.44 -22.02
CA ALA A 185 -14.55 1.39 -20.69
C ALA A 185 -14.38 2.79 -20.07
N ILE A 186 -13.92 3.76 -20.87
CA ILE A 186 -13.80 5.16 -20.45
C ILE A 186 -15.19 5.73 -20.09
N GLY A 187 -16.19 5.50 -20.95
CA GLY A 187 -17.56 5.95 -20.72
C GLY A 187 -18.20 5.33 -19.47
N LEU A 188 -17.96 4.04 -19.23
CA LEU A 188 -18.45 3.33 -18.05
C LEU A 188 -17.83 3.87 -16.76
N VAL A 189 -16.51 4.09 -16.73
CA VAL A 189 -15.83 4.68 -15.57
C VAL A 189 -16.32 6.10 -15.33
N ALA A 190 -16.46 6.91 -16.38
CA ALA A 190 -17.02 8.26 -16.27
C ALA A 190 -18.45 8.24 -15.70
N LEU A 191 -19.29 7.32 -16.18
CA LEU A 191 -20.66 7.14 -15.69
C LEU A 191 -20.68 6.78 -14.21
N ILE A 192 -19.82 5.86 -13.75
CA ILE A 192 -19.71 5.47 -12.34
C ILE A 192 -19.31 6.68 -11.48
N VAL A 193 -18.29 7.43 -11.88
CA VAL A 193 -17.81 8.62 -11.15
C VAL A 193 -18.90 9.69 -11.06
N VAL A 194 -19.61 9.95 -12.16
CA VAL A 194 -20.72 10.91 -12.22
C VAL A 194 -21.88 10.44 -11.33
N ALA A 195 -22.27 9.17 -11.42
CA ALA A 195 -23.36 8.60 -10.63
C ALA A 195 -23.04 8.67 -9.13
N ILE A 196 -21.81 8.36 -8.72
CA ILE A 196 -21.36 8.50 -7.33
C ILE A 196 -21.50 9.94 -6.87
N GLY A 197 -21.00 10.93 -7.62
CA GLY A 197 -21.12 12.35 -7.25
C GLY A 197 -22.58 12.79 -7.14
N PHE A 198 -23.42 12.40 -8.10
CA PHE A 198 -24.86 12.69 -8.10
C PHE A 198 -25.55 12.14 -6.84
N THR A 199 -25.21 10.93 -6.39
CA THR A 199 -25.78 10.36 -5.16
C THR A 199 -25.48 11.21 -3.93
N ARG A 200 -24.30 11.87 -3.87
CA ARG A 200 -23.90 12.67 -2.70
C ARG A 200 -24.71 13.95 -2.56
N ILE A 201 -25.08 14.57 -3.69
CA ILE A 201 -25.93 15.75 -3.72
C ILE A 201 -27.38 15.33 -3.40
N SER A 202 -27.85 14.28 -4.07
CA SER A 202 -29.22 13.78 -3.94
C SER A 202 -29.57 13.27 -2.54
N LEU A 203 -28.62 12.65 -1.84
CA LEU A 203 -28.77 12.22 -0.45
C LEU A 203 -28.63 13.36 0.57
N GLY A 204 -28.41 14.61 0.12
CA GLY A 204 -28.34 15.79 0.99
C GLY A 204 -27.08 15.89 1.86
N VAL A 205 -26.00 15.20 1.50
CA VAL A 205 -24.79 15.07 2.35
C VAL A 205 -23.62 15.94 1.87
N HIS A 206 -23.67 16.45 0.64
CA HIS A 206 -22.68 17.36 0.05
C HIS A 206 -23.36 18.35 -0.89
N PHE A 207 -22.75 19.52 -1.05
CA PHE A 207 -23.14 20.52 -2.04
C PHE A 207 -22.60 20.18 -3.43
N LEU A 208 -23.17 20.80 -4.47
CA LEU A 208 -22.71 20.64 -5.86
C LEU A 208 -21.23 21.03 -6.00
N SER A 209 -20.85 22.17 -5.43
CA SER A 209 -19.47 22.65 -5.46
C SER A 209 -18.49 21.70 -4.73
N ASP A 210 -18.91 21.00 -3.67
CA ASP A 210 -18.08 20.01 -2.98
C ASP A 210 -17.72 18.83 -3.91
N VAL A 211 -18.68 18.40 -4.72
CA VAL A 211 -18.52 17.30 -5.68
C VAL A 211 -17.65 17.73 -6.86
N LEU A 212 -17.93 18.91 -7.44
CA LEU A 212 -17.12 19.48 -8.52
C LEU A 212 -15.66 19.69 -8.09
N ALA A 213 -15.45 20.24 -6.89
CA ALA A 213 -14.10 20.40 -6.33
C ALA A 213 -13.41 19.05 -6.10
N GLY A 214 -14.12 18.04 -5.60
CA GLY A 214 -13.60 16.68 -5.44
C GLY A 214 -13.14 16.08 -6.78
N TRP A 215 -13.94 16.22 -7.85
CA TRP A 215 -13.58 15.74 -9.18
C TRP A 215 -12.39 16.50 -9.79
N LEU A 216 -12.37 17.84 -9.69
CA LEU A 216 -11.28 18.66 -10.22
C LEU A 216 -9.95 18.35 -9.52
N LEU A 217 -9.97 18.26 -8.19
CA LEU A 217 -8.80 17.88 -7.40
C LEU A 217 -8.34 16.45 -7.73
N GLY A 218 -9.28 15.50 -7.83
CA GLY A 218 -8.96 14.12 -8.17
C GLY A 218 -8.35 13.97 -9.56
N ALA A 219 -8.88 14.70 -10.54
CA ALA A 219 -8.35 14.73 -11.90
C ALA A 219 -6.96 15.39 -11.95
N ALA A 220 -6.76 16.50 -11.24
CA ALA A 220 -5.46 17.15 -11.13
C ALA A 220 -4.42 16.22 -10.48
N TRP A 221 -4.77 15.58 -9.36
CA TRP A 221 -3.91 14.62 -8.67
C TRP A 221 -3.55 13.43 -9.58
N LEU A 222 -4.53 12.84 -10.25
CA LEU A 222 -4.29 11.76 -11.22
C LEU A 222 -3.35 12.17 -12.35
N GLY A 223 -3.54 13.38 -12.88
CA GLY A 223 -2.68 13.89 -13.94
C GLY A 223 -1.26 14.15 -13.47
N VAL A 224 -1.08 14.69 -12.26
CA VAL A 224 0.25 14.86 -11.64
C VAL A 224 0.93 13.52 -11.43
N THR A 225 0.25 12.52 -10.83
CA THR A 225 0.86 11.21 -10.58
C THR A 225 1.14 10.46 -11.87
N ALA A 226 0.25 10.55 -12.88
CA ALA A 226 0.48 9.96 -14.19
C ALA A 226 1.66 10.63 -14.92
N TYR A 227 1.81 11.94 -14.79
CA TYR A 227 2.96 12.66 -15.34
C TYR A 227 4.26 12.26 -14.63
N ALA A 228 4.27 12.20 -13.30
CA ALA A 228 5.41 11.73 -12.51
C ALA A 228 5.81 10.30 -12.90
N PHE A 229 4.84 9.41 -13.10
CA PHE A 229 5.10 8.06 -13.60
C PHE A 229 5.75 8.08 -14.99
N ARG A 230 5.28 8.94 -15.92
CA ARG A 230 5.90 9.10 -17.24
C ARG A 230 7.34 9.59 -17.16
N VAL A 231 7.65 10.53 -16.26
CA VAL A 231 9.02 11.02 -16.02
C VAL A 231 9.92 9.89 -15.51
N TRP A 232 9.45 9.14 -14.50
CA TRP A 232 10.16 7.97 -13.98
C TRP A 232 10.46 6.91 -15.05
N ARG A 233 9.54 6.72 -16.01
CA ARG A 233 9.79 5.84 -17.17
C ARG A 233 10.88 6.37 -18.10
N ARG A 234 10.96 7.68 -18.35
CA ARG A 234 12.03 8.28 -19.17
C ARG A 234 13.40 8.11 -18.53
N GLU A 235 13.49 8.38 -17.23
CA GLU A 235 14.74 8.27 -16.48
C GLU A 235 15.26 6.83 -16.43
N THR A 236 14.37 5.84 -16.47
CA THR A 236 14.74 4.42 -16.55
C THR A 236 14.94 3.92 -17.99
N GLY A 237 15.04 4.82 -18.98
CA GLY A 237 15.33 4.49 -20.38
C GLY A 237 14.18 3.84 -21.14
N GLN A 238 12.95 3.89 -20.61
CA GLN A 238 11.79 3.23 -21.22
C GLN A 238 10.98 4.15 -22.15
N ARG A 239 10.31 3.54 -23.13
CA ARG A 239 9.42 4.27 -24.06
C ARG A 239 8.24 4.86 -23.30
N VAL A 240 7.89 6.11 -23.59
CA VAL A 240 6.74 6.79 -22.98
C VAL A 240 5.52 6.73 -23.89
N PRO A 241 4.50 5.94 -23.55
CA PRO A 241 3.27 5.82 -24.32
C PRO A 241 2.36 7.04 -24.13
N SER A 242 1.33 7.14 -24.99
CA SER A 242 0.27 8.13 -24.82
C SER A 242 -0.73 7.68 -23.75
N LEU A 243 -1.32 8.61 -22.97
CA LEU A 243 -2.30 8.25 -21.92
C LEU A 243 -3.53 7.50 -22.48
N SER A 244 -3.89 7.72 -23.74
CA SER A 244 -4.95 6.98 -24.46
C SER A 244 -4.63 5.50 -24.69
N GLU A 245 -3.37 5.11 -24.50
CA GLU A 245 -2.91 3.72 -24.58
C GLU A 245 -2.70 3.10 -23.20
N GLY A 246 -2.83 3.88 -22.12
CA GLY A 246 -2.55 3.51 -20.73
C GLY A 246 -1.10 3.77 -20.30
N LEU A 247 -0.79 3.42 -19.05
CA LEU A 247 0.52 3.73 -18.43
C LEU A 247 1.66 2.82 -18.93
N GLU A 248 1.37 1.53 -19.16
CA GLU A 248 2.31 0.54 -19.72
C GLU A 248 1.62 -0.36 -20.78
N PRO A 249 1.56 0.06 -22.07
CA PRO A 249 0.97 -0.72 -23.16
C PRO A 249 1.61 -2.08 -23.39
N GLU A 250 2.92 -2.18 -23.19
CA GLU A 250 3.67 -3.45 -23.27
C GLU A 250 3.26 -4.47 -22.20
N ALA A 251 2.62 -4.05 -21.11
CA ALA A 251 2.04 -4.96 -20.13
C ALA A 251 0.70 -5.55 -20.60
N ALA A 252 0.13 -5.11 -21.73
CA ALA A 252 -1.20 -5.54 -22.18
C ALA A 252 -1.30 -7.06 -22.41
N HIS A 253 -0.23 -7.74 -22.83
CA HIS A 253 -0.22 -9.19 -23.01
C HIS A 253 -0.27 -9.94 -21.66
N ASP A 254 0.36 -9.39 -20.63
CA ASP A 254 0.38 -9.97 -19.27
C ASP A 254 -0.86 -9.62 -18.45
N VAL A 255 -1.70 -8.71 -18.93
CA VAL A 255 -2.92 -8.26 -18.24
C VAL A 255 -4.19 -8.84 -18.92
N LYS A 256 -4.08 -9.40 -20.13
CA LYS A 256 -5.16 -10.19 -20.72
C LYS A 256 -5.37 -11.49 -19.91
N PRO A 257 -6.64 -11.91 -19.69
CA PRO A 257 -6.91 -13.29 -19.31
C PRO A 257 -6.34 -14.22 -20.38
N ALA A 258 -5.49 -15.17 -20.00
CA ALA A 258 -4.93 -16.13 -20.94
C ALA A 258 -6.04 -17.08 -21.43
N PRO A 259 -6.00 -17.58 -22.68
CA PRO A 259 -6.80 -18.74 -23.07
C PRO A 259 -6.36 -19.97 -22.26
N ASP A 260 -7.29 -20.87 -22.01
CA ASP A 260 -7.06 -22.11 -21.27
C ASP A 260 -5.96 -22.96 -21.93
N GLU A 261 -4.90 -23.25 -21.18
CA GLU A 261 -4.02 -24.38 -21.44
C GLU A 261 -3.75 -25.14 -20.14
N ASP A 262 -3.83 -26.46 -20.26
CA ASP A 262 -3.75 -27.44 -19.19
C ASP A 262 -2.38 -27.48 -18.51
N HIS A 263 -2.30 -26.84 -17.35
CA HIS A 263 -1.44 -27.23 -16.23
C HIS A 263 -2.17 -26.91 -14.91
N LEU A 264 -2.39 -27.93 -14.07
CA LEU A 264 -3.19 -27.91 -12.83
C LEU A 264 -2.62 -27.07 -11.66
N LEU A 265 -1.75 -26.07 -11.93
CA LEU A 265 -1.45 -24.83 -11.18
C LEU A 265 0.05 -24.45 -11.27
N PRO A 266 0.41 -23.25 -11.79
CA PRO A 266 1.77 -22.73 -11.71
C PRO A 266 2.08 -21.98 -10.39
N HIS A 267 3.33 -22.09 -9.94
CA HIS A 267 3.96 -21.62 -8.69
C HIS A 267 3.62 -20.20 -8.14
N PRO A 268 3.30 -19.13 -8.90
CA PRO A 268 2.99 -17.82 -8.30
C PRO A 268 1.61 -17.73 -7.64
N TRP A 269 0.65 -18.59 -8.02
CA TRP A 269 -0.69 -18.58 -7.44
C TRP A 269 -0.78 -19.29 -6.09
N ALA A 270 0.14 -20.21 -5.82
CA ALA A 270 0.22 -20.91 -4.53
C ALA A 270 0.37 -19.92 -3.37
N GLY A 271 1.33 -18.99 -3.45
CA GLY A 271 1.52 -18.00 -2.38
C GLY A 271 0.33 -17.04 -2.20
N ALA A 272 -0.33 -16.64 -3.29
CA ALA A 272 -1.53 -15.81 -3.20
C ALA A 272 -2.72 -16.57 -2.62
N ALA A 273 -2.89 -17.84 -3.00
CA ALA A 273 -3.91 -18.73 -2.45
C ALA A 273 -3.64 -19.03 -0.97
N GLU A 274 -2.38 -19.28 -0.58
CA GLU A 274 -1.96 -19.48 0.81
C GLU A 274 -2.22 -18.23 1.66
N ILE A 275 -1.95 -17.03 1.13
CA ILE A 275 -2.27 -15.77 1.80
C ILE A 275 -3.78 -15.63 1.98
N LEU A 276 -4.57 -15.93 0.95
CA LEU A 276 -6.03 -15.87 1.00
C LEU A 276 -6.62 -16.89 1.98
N VAL A 277 -6.16 -18.14 1.92
CA VAL A 277 -6.56 -19.20 2.85
C VAL A 277 -6.16 -18.82 4.27
N GLY A 278 -4.95 -18.32 4.46
CA GLY A 278 -4.47 -17.81 5.74
C GLY A 278 -5.32 -16.66 6.28
N TRP A 279 -5.76 -15.76 5.40
CA TRP A 279 -6.68 -14.69 5.75
C TRP A 279 -8.03 -15.26 6.20
N VAL A 280 -8.61 -16.19 5.44
CA VAL A 280 -9.90 -16.84 5.77
C VAL A 280 -9.81 -17.60 7.09
N LEU A 281 -8.71 -18.33 7.34
CA LEU A 281 -8.48 -19.05 8.58
C LEU A 281 -8.31 -18.09 9.77
N THR A 282 -7.50 -17.04 9.60
CA THR A 282 -7.31 -16.03 10.65
C THR A 282 -8.63 -15.33 10.96
N PHE A 283 -9.39 -14.94 9.93
CA PHE A 283 -10.74 -14.40 10.09
C PHE A 283 -11.67 -15.38 10.80
N GLY A 284 -11.67 -16.65 10.42
CA GLY A 284 -12.50 -17.69 11.05
C GLY A 284 -12.19 -17.86 12.54
N VAL A 285 -10.90 -17.89 12.91
CA VAL A 285 -10.46 -17.91 14.31
C VAL A 285 -10.96 -16.68 15.06
N LEU A 286 -10.78 -15.48 14.50
CA LEU A 286 -11.24 -14.24 15.12
C LEU A 286 -12.77 -14.19 15.23
N PHE A 287 -13.48 -14.67 14.22
CA PHE A 287 -14.94 -14.71 14.23
C PHE A 287 -15.46 -15.64 15.31
N VAL A 288 -14.94 -16.88 15.39
CA VAL A 288 -15.35 -17.86 16.40
C VAL A 288 -15.04 -17.34 17.81
N LEU A 289 -13.84 -16.81 18.03
CA LEU A 289 -13.46 -16.22 19.32
C LEU A 289 -14.32 -15.02 19.67
N GLY A 290 -14.50 -14.07 18.76
CA GLY A 290 -15.31 -12.88 18.98
C GLY A 290 -16.78 -13.23 19.23
N TRP A 291 -17.33 -14.18 18.48
CA TRP A 291 -18.70 -14.67 18.67
C TRP A 291 -18.88 -15.38 20.02
N ALA A 292 -17.92 -16.21 20.43
CA ALA A 292 -17.92 -16.84 21.75
C ALA A 292 -17.80 -15.80 22.86
N LEU A 293 -16.89 -14.83 22.71
CA LEU A 293 -16.71 -13.72 23.65
C LEU A 293 -17.96 -12.85 23.79
N THR A 294 -18.74 -12.71 22.73
CA THR A 294 -19.95 -11.88 22.72
C THR A 294 -21.17 -12.61 23.28
N ASN A 295 -21.33 -13.90 22.98
CA ASN A 295 -22.56 -14.64 23.26
C ASN A 295 -22.46 -15.62 24.44
N HIS A 296 -21.26 -16.05 24.82
CA HIS A 296 -21.07 -17.17 25.76
C HIS A 296 -20.25 -16.81 27.02
N THR A 297 -19.87 -15.54 27.19
CA THR A 297 -19.09 -15.11 28.36
C THR A 297 -19.95 -14.64 29.53
N ALA A 298 -21.26 -14.51 29.35
CA ALA A 298 -22.17 -14.04 30.39
C ALA A 298 -22.09 -14.93 31.65
N GLY A 299 -21.83 -14.33 32.81
CA GLY A 299 -21.69 -15.02 34.09
C GLY A 299 -20.36 -15.77 34.29
N THR A 300 -19.42 -15.68 33.33
CA THR A 300 -18.10 -16.32 33.43
C THR A 300 -17.05 -15.38 34.03
N TRP A 301 -15.90 -15.95 34.42
CA TRP A 301 -14.74 -15.16 34.86
C TRP A 301 -14.17 -14.25 33.75
N ILE A 302 -14.42 -14.57 32.48
CA ILE A 302 -13.97 -13.73 31.36
C ILE A 302 -14.72 -12.40 31.37
N GLN A 303 -16.05 -12.44 31.58
CA GLN A 303 -16.85 -11.22 31.69
C GLN A 303 -16.43 -10.39 32.92
N SER A 304 -16.14 -11.03 34.05
CA SER A 304 -15.73 -10.30 35.25
C SER A 304 -14.41 -9.56 35.06
N VAL A 305 -13.45 -10.14 34.33
CA VAL A 305 -12.21 -9.46 33.93
C VAL A 305 -12.49 -8.38 32.89
N ASP A 306 -13.29 -8.69 31.88
CA ASP A 306 -13.53 -7.78 30.75
C ASP A 306 -14.28 -6.51 31.14
N ASP A 307 -15.16 -6.59 32.13
CA ASP A 307 -15.86 -5.43 32.68
C ASP A 307 -15.15 -4.86 33.91
N GLY A 308 -14.41 -5.68 34.66
CA GLY A 308 -13.74 -5.28 35.89
C GLY A 308 -12.50 -4.44 35.63
N VAL A 309 -11.67 -4.81 34.66
CA VAL A 309 -10.43 -4.08 34.33
C VAL A 309 -10.72 -2.66 33.84
N PRO A 310 -11.63 -2.42 32.87
CA PRO A 310 -11.96 -1.05 32.46
C PRO A 310 -12.57 -0.22 33.60
N ARG A 311 -13.41 -0.82 34.45
CA ARG A 311 -13.98 -0.14 35.63
C ARG A 311 -12.91 0.23 36.64
N TRP A 312 -11.94 -0.64 36.87
CA TRP A 312 -10.79 -0.38 37.73
C TRP A 312 -9.89 0.72 37.13
N LEU A 313 -9.60 0.69 35.83
CA LEU A 313 -8.82 1.75 35.18
C LEU A 313 -9.52 3.11 35.25
N GLN A 314 -10.85 3.14 35.19
CA GLN A 314 -11.63 4.37 35.33
C GLN A 314 -11.39 5.08 36.68
N THR A 315 -11.04 4.35 37.75
CA THR A 315 -10.77 4.98 39.06
C THR A 315 -9.46 5.77 39.11
N PHE A 316 -8.57 5.59 38.12
CA PHE A 316 -7.31 6.33 37.99
C PHE A 316 -7.43 7.53 37.03
N ARG A 317 -8.65 7.97 36.70
CA ARG A 317 -8.87 9.10 35.79
C ARG A 317 -8.47 10.42 36.40
N THR A 318 -7.56 11.12 35.72
CA THR A 318 -7.13 12.48 36.03
C THR A 318 -6.82 13.20 34.72
N PRO A 319 -6.97 14.54 34.64
CA PRO A 319 -6.71 15.27 33.39
C PRO A 319 -5.33 14.98 32.77
N ALA A 320 -4.30 14.87 33.62
CA ALA A 320 -2.94 14.56 33.16
C ALA A 320 -2.80 13.15 32.56
N LEU A 321 -3.47 12.15 33.16
CA LEU A 321 -3.46 10.78 32.63
C LEU A 321 -4.40 10.63 31.42
N ASP A 322 -5.46 11.43 31.34
CA ASP A 322 -6.34 11.51 30.17
C ASP A 322 -5.57 12.04 28.94
N ASP A 323 -4.76 13.08 29.10
CA ASP A 323 -3.90 13.62 28.04
C ASP A 323 -2.79 12.62 27.66
N LEU A 324 -2.14 12.00 28.64
CA LEU A 324 -1.12 10.98 28.39
C LEU A 324 -1.70 9.77 27.63
N SER A 325 -2.87 9.28 28.04
CA SER A 325 -3.56 8.18 27.37
C SER A 325 -4.00 8.57 25.96
N TYR A 326 -4.38 9.83 25.73
CA TYR A 326 -4.70 10.32 24.39
C TYR A 326 -3.45 10.30 23.49
N GLY A 327 -2.29 10.73 23.99
CA GLY A 327 -1.02 10.66 23.26
C GLY A 327 -0.66 9.23 22.83
N TRP A 328 -0.73 8.28 23.76
CA TRP A 328 -0.51 6.85 23.46
C TRP A 328 -1.52 6.31 22.46
N SER A 329 -2.80 6.64 22.61
CA SER A 329 -3.83 6.22 21.67
C SER A 329 -3.61 6.81 20.28
N LYS A 330 -3.10 8.03 20.17
CA LYS A 330 -2.77 8.67 18.89
C LYS A 330 -1.55 8.06 18.22
N ALA A 331 -0.56 7.62 18.99
CA ALA A 331 0.61 6.93 18.47
C ALA A 331 0.25 5.61 17.76
N GLY A 332 -0.82 4.93 18.22
CA GLY A 332 -1.37 3.73 17.59
C GLY A 332 -2.47 3.99 16.56
N ASP A 333 -2.71 5.24 16.16
CA ASP A 333 -3.72 5.57 15.16
C ASP A 333 -3.24 5.31 13.72
N THR A 334 -4.18 5.21 12.79
CA THR A 334 -3.88 4.90 11.39
C THR A 334 -2.92 5.92 10.75
N HIS A 335 -2.98 7.21 11.13
CA HIS A 335 -2.10 8.22 10.54
C HIS A 335 -0.66 8.03 10.99
N MET A 336 -0.43 7.74 12.27
CA MET A 336 0.92 7.49 12.80
C MET A 336 1.52 6.19 12.27
N ILE A 337 0.72 5.13 12.19
CA ILE A 337 1.16 3.83 11.64
C ILE A 337 1.52 3.97 10.15
N LEU A 338 0.73 4.71 9.38
CA LEU A 338 1.04 5.02 7.98
C LEU A 338 2.31 5.87 7.85
N LEU A 339 2.48 6.88 8.72
CA LEU A 339 3.70 7.71 8.74
C LEU A 339 4.94 6.86 8.99
N VAL A 340 4.93 6.01 10.04
CA VAL A 340 6.06 5.12 10.36
C VAL A 340 6.33 4.17 9.20
N SER A 341 5.29 3.60 8.59
CA SER A 341 5.43 2.71 7.42
C SER A 341 6.02 3.44 6.20
N LEU A 342 5.59 4.68 5.95
CA LEU A 342 6.05 5.53 4.85
C LEU A 342 7.50 5.99 5.03
N VAL A 343 8.00 6.08 6.27
CA VAL A 343 9.42 6.35 6.54
C VAL A 343 10.25 5.07 6.48
N PHE A 344 9.76 3.99 7.10
CA PHE A 344 10.50 2.72 7.22
C PHE A 344 10.67 2.02 5.86
N CYS A 345 9.63 1.96 5.03
CA CYS A 345 9.70 1.22 3.76
C CYS A 345 10.71 1.81 2.76
N PRO A 346 10.74 3.14 2.51
CA PRO A 346 11.79 3.74 1.68
C PRO A 346 13.18 3.58 2.26
N LEU A 347 13.33 3.70 3.59
CA LEU A 347 14.63 3.49 4.26
C LEU A 347 15.14 2.06 4.03
N VAL A 348 14.27 1.07 4.12
CA VAL A 348 14.56 -0.34 3.82
C VAL A 348 14.99 -0.53 2.36
N VAL A 349 14.32 0.10 1.39
CA VAL A 349 14.73 0.04 -0.01
C VAL A 349 16.07 0.75 -0.22
N ALA A 350 16.29 1.89 0.42
CA ALA A 350 17.52 2.67 0.30
C ALA A 350 18.73 1.93 0.90
N LEU A 351 18.56 1.36 2.10
CA LEU A 351 19.64 0.69 2.83
C LEU A 351 19.89 -0.73 2.35
N TRP A 352 18.83 -1.52 2.14
CA TRP A 352 18.96 -2.96 1.86
C TRP A 352 18.75 -3.30 0.38
N ARG A 353 18.22 -2.38 -0.42
CA ARG A 353 17.96 -2.58 -1.87
C ARG A 353 17.10 -3.81 -2.18
N ARG A 354 16.26 -4.23 -1.23
CA ARG A 354 15.36 -5.39 -1.34
C ARG A 354 13.90 -4.97 -1.21
N TRP A 355 13.05 -5.57 -2.03
CA TRP A 355 11.60 -5.31 -2.05
C TRP A 355 10.77 -6.26 -1.18
N ARG A 356 11.28 -7.46 -0.86
CA ARG A 356 10.55 -8.45 -0.04
C ARG A 356 10.20 -7.94 1.37
N PRO A 357 11.09 -7.25 2.10
CA PRO A 357 10.74 -6.63 3.39
C PRO A 357 9.62 -5.59 3.28
N VAL A 358 9.62 -4.78 2.22
CA VAL A 358 8.56 -3.78 1.98
C VAL A 358 7.23 -4.48 1.70
N LEU A 359 7.24 -5.50 0.84
CA LEU A 359 6.05 -6.29 0.53
C LEU A 359 5.46 -6.92 1.80
N PHE A 360 6.32 -7.42 2.69
CA PHE A 360 5.91 -7.98 3.98
C PHE A 360 5.22 -6.95 4.88
N VAL A 361 5.78 -5.74 5.03
CA VAL A 361 5.14 -4.66 5.81
C VAL A 361 3.81 -4.23 5.18
N VAL A 362 3.78 -4.03 3.86
CA VAL A 362 2.56 -3.62 3.15
C VAL A 362 1.44 -4.67 3.30
N LEU A 363 1.76 -5.95 3.13
CA LEU A 363 0.78 -7.03 3.28
C LEU A 363 0.39 -7.25 4.75
N ALA A 364 1.31 -7.03 5.70
CA ALA A 364 1.00 -7.04 7.13
C ALA A 364 -0.04 -5.98 7.47
N MET A 365 0.17 -4.73 7.03
CA MET A 365 -0.74 -3.61 7.29
C MET A 365 -2.08 -3.76 6.56
N PHE A 366 -2.05 -4.21 5.30
CA PHE A 366 -3.27 -4.41 4.54
C PHE A 366 -4.12 -5.56 5.10
N GLY A 367 -3.48 -6.70 5.39
CA GLY A 367 -4.17 -7.85 5.95
C GLY A 367 -4.71 -7.57 7.34
N GLU A 368 -3.96 -6.88 8.20
CA GLU A 368 -4.45 -6.43 9.50
C GLU A 368 -5.72 -5.57 9.35
N LEU A 369 -5.67 -4.52 8.53
CA LEU A 369 -6.80 -3.61 8.35
C LEU A 369 -8.05 -4.36 7.84
N THR A 370 -7.88 -5.27 6.89
CA THR A 370 -9.00 -6.04 6.32
C THR A 370 -9.53 -7.09 7.28
N LEU A 371 -8.67 -7.81 8.00
CA LEU A 371 -9.07 -8.78 9.04
C LEU A 371 -9.80 -8.07 10.17
N PHE A 372 -9.27 -6.96 10.66
CA PHE A 372 -9.89 -6.14 11.70
C PHE A 372 -11.28 -5.65 11.27
N LEU A 373 -11.39 -4.98 10.11
CA LEU A 373 -12.67 -4.42 9.67
C LEU A 373 -13.72 -5.51 9.45
N SER A 374 -13.31 -6.64 8.88
CA SER A 374 -14.22 -7.76 8.61
C SER A 374 -14.67 -8.42 9.92
N ALA A 375 -13.74 -8.70 10.84
CA ALA A 375 -14.05 -9.31 12.13
C ALA A 375 -14.91 -8.37 12.99
N ALA A 376 -14.60 -7.08 13.01
CA ALA A 376 -15.38 -6.08 13.73
C ALA A 376 -16.83 -5.99 13.20
N ALA A 377 -17.00 -5.99 11.88
CA ALA A 377 -18.32 -5.97 11.27
C ALA A 377 -19.11 -7.28 11.51
N ALA A 378 -18.43 -8.42 11.48
CA ALA A 378 -19.07 -9.74 11.62
C ALA A 378 -19.44 -10.09 13.07
N VAL A 379 -18.57 -9.74 14.03
CA VAL A 379 -18.77 -10.09 15.44
C VAL A 379 -19.74 -9.12 16.13
N GLY A 380 -19.67 -7.82 15.81
CA GLY A 380 -20.58 -6.83 16.37
C GLY A 380 -20.49 -6.65 17.90
N ARG A 381 -19.33 -6.94 18.51
CA ARG A 381 -19.16 -6.92 19.97
C ARG A 381 -19.38 -5.50 20.56
N PRO A 382 -20.21 -5.36 21.62
CA PRO A 382 -20.39 -4.08 22.30
C PRO A 382 -19.11 -3.64 23.01
N ARG A 383 -18.97 -2.32 23.21
CA ARG A 383 -17.85 -1.72 23.95
C ARG A 383 -18.05 -1.87 25.46
N PRO A 384 -16.99 -1.74 26.28
CA PRO A 384 -17.10 -1.83 27.74
C PRO A 384 -18.14 -0.86 28.34
N PRO A 385 -18.87 -1.26 29.40
CA PRO A 385 -19.91 -0.44 30.02
C PRO A 385 -19.31 0.60 30.99
N VAL A 386 -18.39 1.42 30.51
CA VAL A 386 -17.76 2.52 31.25
C VAL A 386 -17.89 3.83 30.47
N GLU A 387 -17.59 4.96 31.12
CA GLU A 387 -17.54 6.24 30.42
C GLU A 387 -16.42 6.22 29.37
N HIS A 388 -16.74 6.63 28.14
CA HIS A 388 -15.82 6.61 27.00
C HIS A 388 -15.21 8.01 26.82
N LEU A 389 -13.88 8.10 26.91
CA LEU A 389 -13.17 9.38 26.72
C LEU A 389 -12.98 9.75 25.24
N ASP A 390 -13.21 8.81 24.33
CA ASP A 390 -13.26 9.07 22.89
C ASP A 390 -14.70 9.10 22.40
N GLY A 391 -14.97 9.86 21.34
CA GLY A 391 -16.27 9.88 20.69
C GLY A 391 -16.71 8.52 20.15
N LYS A 392 -17.99 8.40 19.80
CA LYS A 392 -18.56 7.16 19.24
C LYS A 392 -17.81 6.74 17.97
N LEU A 393 -17.09 5.62 18.04
CA LEU A 393 -16.42 5.02 16.89
C LEU A 393 -17.40 4.22 16.02
N PRO A 394 -17.19 4.17 14.69
CA PRO A 394 -18.09 3.49 13.76
C PRO A 394 -17.94 1.95 13.76
N THR A 395 -16.98 1.40 14.50
CA THR A 395 -16.68 -0.05 14.54
C THR A 395 -16.92 -0.64 15.94
N SER A 396 -17.22 -1.95 15.98
CA SER A 396 -17.34 -2.72 17.23
C SER A 396 -16.02 -2.81 18.01
N SER A 397 -16.04 -3.40 19.21
CA SER A 397 -14.87 -3.48 20.09
C SER A 397 -13.84 -4.54 19.66
N PHE A 398 -14.27 -5.64 19.03
CA PHE A 398 -13.43 -6.82 18.81
C PHE A 398 -13.11 -7.06 17.32
N PRO A 399 -11.84 -7.35 16.96
CA PRO A 399 -10.63 -7.10 17.73
C PRO A 399 -10.28 -5.61 17.72
N SER A 400 -9.36 -5.17 18.57
CA SER A 400 -8.96 -3.76 18.57
C SER A 400 -8.02 -3.40 17.40
N GLY A 401 -8.51 -2.59 16.45
CA GLY A 401 -7.70 -2.16 15.29
C GLY A 401 -6.48 -1.31 15.63
N HIS A 402 -6.54 -0.39 16.62
CA HIS A 402 -5.36 0.41 17.00
C HIS A 402 -4.25 -0.49 17.58
N ILE A 403 -4.65 -1.46 18.40
CA ILE A 403 -3.72 -2.40 19.03
C ILE A 403 -3.17 -3.36 17.97
N ALA A 404 -4.02 -3.95 17.15
CA ALA A 404 -3.64 -4.91 16.11
C ALA A 404 -2.70 -4.27 15.07
N ALA A 405 -3.01 -3.07 14.58
CA ALA A 405 -2.15 -2.35 13.66
C ALA A 405 -0.79 -2.01 14.28
N THR A 406 -0.76 -1.57 15.54
CA THR A 406 0.50 -1.29 16.27
C THR A 406 1.31 -2.58 16.45
N MET A 407 0.69 -3.67 16.91
CA MET A 407 1.35 -4.97 17.06
C MET A 407 1.92 -5.47 15.73
N CYS A 408 1.10 -5.50 14.68
CA CYS A 408 1.53 -5.94 13.36
C CYS A 408 2.71 -5.12 12.83
N LEU A 409 2.70 -3.79 12.97
CA LEU A 409 3.77 -2.95 12.43
C LEU A 409 5.08 -3.17 13.17
N TYR A 410 5.08 -3.02 14.49
CA TYR A 410 6.32 -3.08 15.26
C TYR A 410 6.89 -4.51 15.34
N VAL A 411 6.04 -5.54 15.40
CA VAL A 411 6.49 -6.94 15.28
C VAL A 411 7.05 -7.21 13.89
N ALA A 412 6.41 -6.73 12.81
CA ALA A 412 6.96 -6.89 11.46
C ALA A 412 8.33 -6.23 11.33
N ILE A 413 8.50 -5.00 11.84
CA ILE A 413 9.80 -4.31 11.85
C ILE A 413 10.84 -5.12 12.63
N ALA A 414 10.51 -5.61 13.82
CA ALA A 414 11.43 -6.42 14.63
C ALA A 414 11.86 -7.70 13.90
N VAL A 415 10.93 -8.42 13.27
CA VAL A 415 11.21 -9.62 12.44
C VAL A 415 12.16 -9.30 11.28
N LEU A 416 12.06 -8.11 10.68
CA LEU A 416 12.93 -7.71 9.57
C LEU A 416 14.34 -7.28 10.02
N VAL A 417 14.44 -6.61 11.16
CA VAL A 417 15.69 -6.01 11.67
C VAL A 417 16.56 -7.03 12.39
N LEU A 418 15.97 -7.90 13.22
CA LEU A 418 16.70 -8.82 14.10
C LEU A 418 17.75 -9.69 13.38
N PRO A 419 17.44 -10.31 12.22
CA PRO A 419 18.43 -11.14 11.53
C PRO A 419 19.49 -10.33 10.76
N ARG A 420 19.21 -9.05 10.44
CA ARG A 420 20.11 -8.20 9.63
C ARG A 420 21.11 -7.41 10.46
N VAL A 421 20.74 -7.07 11.69
CA VAL A 421 21.56 -6.21 12.55
C VAL A 421 22.19 -7.06 13.65
N LYS A 422 23.53 -7.11 13.67
CA LYS A 422 24.30 -7.79 14.73
C LYS A 422 24.62 -6.88 15.93
N ALA A 423 24.42 -5.57 15.78
CA ALA A 423 24.68 -4.59 16.83
C ALA A 423 23.67 -4.66 17.99
N TRP A 424 24.11 -4.23 19.19
CA TRP A 424 23.30 -4.28 20.43
C TRP A 424 21.98 -3.50 20.33
N TRP A 425 21.95 -2.43 19.53
CA TRP A 425 20.77 -1.59 19.36
C TRP A 425 19.61 -2.31 18.65
N ARG A 426 19.81 -3.51 18.07
CA ARG A 426 18.71 -4.32 17.52
C ARG A 426 17.62 -4.61 18.57
N TRP A 427 18.01 -4.68 19.85
CA TRP A 427 17.09 -4.89 20.96
C TRP A 427 16.14 -3.71 21.19
N LEU A 428 16.48 -2.51 20.69
CA LEU A 428 15.56 -1.37 20.68
C LEU A 428 14.28 -1.71 19.90
N PHE A 429 14.39 -2.42 18.78
CA PHE A 429 13.24 -2.77 17.95
C PHE A 429 12.34 -3.81 18.63
N VAL A 430 12.93 -4.73 19.39
CA VAL A 430 12.19 -5.68 20.24
C VAL A 430 11.49 -4.93 21.39
N ALA A 431 12.20 -4.02 22.05
CA ALA A 431 11.62 -3.19 23.11
C ALA A 431 10.44 -2.37 22.56
N LEU A 432 10.59 -1.75 21.39
CA LEU A 432 9.51 -1.01 20.74
C LEU A 432 8.32 -1.92 20.35
N ALA A 433 8.58 -3.15 19.89
CA ALA A 433 7.53 -4.12 19.59
C ALA A 433 6.73 -4.59 20.81
N ILE A 434 7.21 -4.32 22.02
CA ILE A 434 6.51 -4.61 23.28
C ILE A 434 5.89 -3.34 23.85
N ILE A 435 6.69 -2.29 24.01
CA ILE A 435 6.30 -1.03 24.66
C ILE A 435 5.18 -0.35 23.88
N MET A 436 5.29 -0.26 22.55
CA MET A 436 4.29 0.45 21.75
C MET A 436 2.91 -0.21 21.81
N PRO A 437 2.76 -1.52 21.50
CA PRO A 437 1.47 -2.19 21.68
C PRO A 437 0.93 -2.14 23.09
N THR A 438 1.78 -2.27 24.11
CA THR A 438 1.35 -2.28 25.52
C THR A 438 0.83 -0.90 25.93
N GLY A 439 1.56 0.18 25.59
CA GLY A 439 1.13 1.55 25.86
C GLY A 439 -0.18 1.89 25.15
N VAL A 440 -0.30 1.51 23.87
CA VAL A 440 -1.55 1.66 23.12
C VAL A 440 -2.66 0.85 23.78
N ALA A 441 -2.46 -0.44 24.08
CA ALA A 441 -3.49 -1.29 24.70
C ALA A 441 -3.99 -0.76 26.04
N LEU A 442 -3.06 -0.39 26.93
CA LEU A 442 -3.40 0.23 28.22
C LEU A 442 -4.18 1.52 28.03
N SER A 443 -3.76 2.39 27.10
CA SER A 443 -4.49 3.63 26.81
C SER A 443 -5.91 3.36 26.29
N ARG A 444 -6.08 2.37 25.41
CA ARG A 444 -7.40 2.02 24.83
C ARG A 444 -8.35 1.43 25.88
N MET A 445 -7.84 0.62 26.81
CA MET A 445 -8.63 0.11 27.94
C MET A 445 -8.95 1.22 28.94
N TYR A 446 -7.98 2.07 29.27
CA TYR A 446 -8.15 3.21 30.20
C TYR A 446 -9.22 4.20 29.73
N ARG A 447 -9.22 4.50 28.42
CA ARG A 447 -10.20 5.39 27.77
C ARG A 447 -11.58 4.74 27.59
N GLY A 448 -11.76 3.50 28.06
CA GLY A 448 -13.02 2.77 28.04
C GLY A 448 -13.37 2.17 26.69
N MET A 449 -12.42 2.11 25.76
CA MET A 449 -12.73 1.76 24.37
C MET A 449 -12.68 0.27 24.08
N HIS A 450 -11.94 -0.51 24.86
CA HIS A 450 -11.72 -1.93 24.57
C HIS A 450 -11.65 -2.75 25.85
N HIS A 451 -12.10 -3.99 25.76
CA HIS A 451 -11.93 -5.00 26.80
C HIS A 451 -10.52 -5.62 26.74
N PRO A 452 -9.98 -6.14 27.85
CA PRO A 452 -8.79 -6.99 27.87
C PRO A 452 -8.80 -8.11 26.81
N SER A 453 -9.92 -8.79 26.60
CA SER A 453 -10.03 -9.82 25.55
C SER A 453 -9.97 -9.28 24.12
N ASP A 454 -10.29 -7.99 23.88
CA ASP A 454 -10.08 -7.36 22.55
C ASP A 454 -8.57 -7.21 22.25
N VAL A 455 -7.76 -7.02 23.28
CA VAL A 455 -6.28 -6.98 23.19
C VAL A 455 -5.74 -8.36 22.83
N LEU A 456 -6.28 -9.41 23.46
CA LEU A 456 -5.93 -10.79 23.13
C LEU A 456 -6.33 -11.14 21.69
N GLY A 457 -7.51 -10.71 21.24
CA GLY A 457 -7.94 -10.85 19.85
C GLY A 457 -6.99 -10.17 18.87
N ALA A 458 -6.50 -8.97 19.20
CA ALA A 458 -5.48 -8.28 18.41
C ALA A 458 -4.15 -9.05 18.38
N ALA A 459 -3.71 -9.61 19.52
CA ALA A 459 -2.48 -10.41 19.59
C ALA A 459 -2.58 -11.69 18.75
N ILE A 460 -3.73 -12.39 18.79
CA ILE A 460 -3.98 -13.58 17.98
C ILE A 460 -3.99 -13.22 16.49
N LEU A 461 -4.67 -12.14 16.10
CA LEU A 461 -4.64 -11.62 14.73
C LEU A 461 -3.20 -11.42 14.28
N THR A 462 -2.41 -10.67 15.05
CA THR A 462 -1.02 -10.38 14.71
C THR A 462 -0.19 -11.67 14.61
N ALA A 463 -0.29 -12.57 15.58
CA ALA A 463 0.49 -13.81 15.61
C ALA A 463 0.17 -14.69 14.38
N CYS A 464 -1.10 -14.94 14.10
CA CYS A 464 -1.52 -15.74 12.94
C CYS A 464 -1.08 -15.09 11.63
N TRP A 465 -1.35 -13.79 11.48
CA TRP A 465 -1.11 -13.08 10.22
C TRP A 465 0.36 -12.87 9.92
N ILE A 466 1.15 -12.40 10.89
CA ILE A 466 2.59 -12.18 10.71
C ILE A 466 3.33 -13.50 10.46
N THR A 467 2.96 -14.58 11.17
CA THR A 467 3.59 -15.89 10.98
C THR A 467 3.32 -16.44 9.58
N LEU A 468 2.07 -16.34 9.12
CA LEU A 468 1.68 -16.73 7.77
C LEU A 468 2.47 -15.93 6.71
N LEU A 469 2.48 -14.60 6.83
CA LEU A 469 3.21 -13.76 5.89
C LEU A 469 4.71 -14.02 5.93
N TRP A 470 5.29 -14.30 7.10
CA TRP A 470 6.69 -14.61 7.23
C TRP A 470 7.03 -15.92 6.49
N TRP A 471 6.16 -16.93 6.62
CA TRP A 471 6.30 -18.23 5.97
C TRP A 471 6.17 -18.14 4.43
N VAL A 472 5.16 -17.41 3.94
CA VAL A 472 4.91 -17.28 2.49
C VAL A 472 5.91 -16.33 1.81
N ILE A 473 6.18 -15.17 2.40
CA ILE A 473 7.01 -14.12 1.76
C ILE A 473 8.50 -14.38 1.96
N LYS A 474 8.88 -15.03 3.07
CA LYS A 474 10.27 -15.23 3.50
C LYS A 474 11.07 -13.92 3.38
N PRO A 475 10.70 -12.87 4.14
CA PRO A 475 11.21 -11.52 3.91
C PRO A 475 12.72 -11.35 4.15
N ASN A 476 13.35 -12.33 4.81
CA ASN A 476 14.78 -12.33 5.15
C ASN A 476 15.58 -13.43 4.43
N ALA A 477 15.01 -14.03 3.38
CA ALA A 477 15.65 -15.14 2.67
C ALA A 477 17.06 -14.83 2.15
N ASP A 478 17.33 -13.57 1.82
CA ASP A 478 18.66 -13.10 1.39
C ASP A 478 19.72 -13.19 2.51
N VAL A 479 19.30 -12.96 3.75
CA VAL A 479 20.17 -13.06 4.93
C VAL A 479 20.39 -14.52 5.30
N THR A 480 19.33 -15.33 5.23
CA THR A 480 19.40 -16.76 5.53
C THR A 480 20.36 -17.47 4.57
N ALA A 481 20.24 -17.20 3.27
CA ALA A 481 21.14 -17.76 2.26
C ALA A 481 22.60 -17.29 2.44
N GLY A 482 22.81 -16.02 2.82
CA GLY A 482 24.16 -15.50 3.09
C GLY A 482 24.81 -16.15 4.32
N ASN A 483 24.06 -16.31 5.41
CA ASN A 483 24.57 -16.97 6.62
C ASN A 483 24.86 -18.46 6.41
N GLU A 484 24.07 -19.14 5.57
CA GLU A 484 24.30 -20.55 5.19
C GLU A 484 25.56 -20.71 4.32
N ALA A 485 25.83 -19.77 3.42
CA ALA A 485 27.06 -19.75 2.62
C ALA A 485 28.31 -19.48 3.49
N ASP A 486 28.27 -18.48 4.36
CA ASP A 486 29.35 -18.17 5.30
C ASP A 486 29.66 -19.38 6.23
N ALA A 487 28.62 -20.09 6.68
CA ALA A 487 28.78 -21.29 7.50
C ALA A 487 29.40 -22.46 6.71
N GLY A 488 29.08 -22.59 5.43
CA GLY A 488 29.68 -23.58 4.54
C GLY A 488 31.16 -23.33 4.29
N GLU A 489 31.54 -22.08 4.01
CA GLU A 489 32.95 -21.69 3.81
C GLU A 489 33.80 -21.90 5.07
N LEU A 490 33.25 -21.68 6.27
CA LEU A 490 33.95 -21.97 7.53
C LEU A 490 34.17 -23.48 7.75
N VAL A 491 33.21 -24.32 7.35
CA VAL A 491 33.33 -25.79 7.47
C VAL A 491 34.33 -26.33 6.45
N GLU A 492 34.35 -25.82 5.21
CA GLU A 492 35.36 -26.19 4.21
C GLU A 492 36.76 -25.70 4.61
N GLY A 493 36.87 -24.49 5.17
CA GLY A 493 38.14 -23.94 5.67
C GLY A 493 38.72 -24.72 6.86
N ASP A 494 37.89 -25.22 7.78
CA ASP A 494 38.33 -26.09 8.88
C ASP A 494 38.74 -27.47 8.37
N GLN A 495 38.09 -28.02 7.34
CA GLN A 495 38.49 -29.29 6.72
C GLN A 495 39.81 -29.18 5.94
N GLU A 496 40.04 -28.08 5.23
CA GLU A 496 41.34 -27.81 4.59
C GLU A 496 42.47 -27.59 5.62
N HIS A 497 42.17 -26.97 6.76
CA HIS A 497 43.13 -26.81 7.86
C HIS A 497 43.44 -28.13 8.59
N GLU A 498 42.48 -29.05 8.74
CA GLU A 498 42.75 -30.40 9.26
C GLU A 498 43.56 -31.25 8.27
N LEU A 499 43.27 -31.17 6.96
CA LEU A 499 43.99 -31.91 5.93
C LEU A 499 45.43 -31.41 5.74
N THR A 500 45.68 -30.11 5.91
CA THR A 500 47.04 -29.52 5.86
C THR A 500 47.78 -29.64 7.20
N GLY A 501 47.09 -29.67 8.33
CA GLY A 501 47.65 -29.92 9.66
C GLY A 501 48.09 -31.37 9.91
N ALA A 502 47.50 -32.33 9.20
CA ALA A 502 47.87 -33.75 9.29
C ALA A 502 49.16 -34.13 8.50
N ALA A 503 49.69 -33.22 7.66
CA ALA A 503 50.86 -33.49 6.81
C ALA A 503 52.17 -32.86 7.29
N GLY A 504 52.31 -32.54 8.58
CA GLY A 504 53.47 -31.79 9.07
C GLY A 504 53.91 -32.06 10.51
N SER A 505 54.35 -33.28 10.84
CA SER A 505 55.43 -33.49 11.80
C SER A 505 56.01 -34.91 11.75
N PRO A 506 57.35 -35.05 11.69
CA PRO A 506 57.99 -35.86 12.71
C PRO A 506 59.08 -35.09 13.45
N ALA A 507 59.25 -35.48 14.71
CA ALA A 507 60.11 -34.86 15.69
C ALA A 507 61.63 -35.05 15.44
N ALA A 508 62.38 -34.12 16.03
CA ALA A 508 63.63 -34.30 16.79
C ALA A 508 64.92 -33.67 16.23
N ALA A 509 65.43 -32.73 17.04
CA ALA A 509 66.83 -32.50 17.44
C ALA A 509 67.88 -32.15 16.38
N GLY A 510 68.49 -30.97 16.53
CA GLY A 510 69.85 -30.73 16.02
C GLY A 510 70.21 -29.26 15.74
N SER A 511 70.81 -28.61 16.75
CA SER A 511 72.03 -27.78 16.60
C SER A 511 72.11 -26.68 15.52
N LEU A 512 72.09 -25.43 16.02
CA LEU A 512 73.02 -24.32 15.72
C LEU A 512 73.26 -23.84 14.26
N ARG A 513 73.12 -22.51 14.16
CA ARG A 513 73.98 -21.52 13.46
C ARG A 513 73.75 -21.21 11.97
N ALA A 514 73.42 -19.92 11.79
CA ALA A 514 74.15 -18.94 10.98
C ALA A 514 73.80 -18.77 9.49
N THR A 515 73.49 -17.49 9.16
CA THR A 515 73.83 -16.74 7.92
C THR A 515 73.29 -17.30 6.59
N GLY A 516 72.63 -16.57 5.70
CA GLY A 516 72.77 -15.18 5.33
C GLY A 516 72.51 -15.06 3.82
N SER A 517 71.68 -14.09 3.44
CA SER A 517 71.69 -13.29 2.20
C SER A 517 71.52 -13.90 0.79
N SER A 518 70.64 -13.19 0.04
CA SER A 518 70.72 -12.88 -1.42
C SER A 518 70.46 -14.06 -2.38
N SER A 519 69.92 -13.94 -3.58
CA SER A 519 69.55 -12.88 -4.52
C SER A 519 68.83 -13.56 -5.71
N GLY A 520 68.18 -12.81 -6.59
CA GLY A 520 68.00 -13.24 -8.00
C GLY A 520 66.57 -13.21 -8.54
N SER A 521 66.30 -12.18 -9.33
CA SER A 521 65.14 -12.00 -10.23
C SER A 521 65.54 -12.43 -11.67
N PRO A 522 64.80 -12.13 -12.76
CA PRO A 522 63.66 -12.86 -13.34
C PRO A 522 63.88 -13.18 -14.86
N ARG A 523 62.86 -13.77 -15.54
CA ARG A 523 62.54 -13.80 -17.01
C ARG A 523 62.16 -15.22 -17.47
N ALA A 524 61.41 -15.50 -18.52
CA ALA A 524 60.49 -14.79 -19.42
C ALA A 524 59.97 -15.86 -20.43
N ALA A 525 58.76 -15.63 -21.00
CA ALA A 525 58.34 -15.92 -22.39
C ALA A 525 58.41 -17.40 -22.92
N ALA A 526 57.64 -17.91 -23.89
CA ALA A 526 56.56 -17.48 -24.78
C ALA A 526 55.86 -18.72 -25.39
N ASP A 527 54.74 -18.48 -26.09
CA ASP A 527 54.25 -19.13 -27.33
C ASP A 527 53.68 -20.57 -27.34
N ALA A 528 52.34 -20.64 -27.43
CA ALA A 528 51.49 -21.12 -28.55
C ALA A 528 51.68 -22.55 -29.17
N PRO A 529 50.74 -23.07 -29.99
CA PRO A 529 49.27 -23.03 -29.97
C PRO A 529 48.58 -24.40 -30.23
N ASP A 530 47.24 -24.30 -30.24
CA ASP A 530 46.11 -25.17 -30.56
C ASP A 530 46.18 -26.06 -31.83
N VAL A 531 45.67 -27.30 -31.75
CA VAL A 531 45.20 -28.12 -32.90
C VAL A 531 44.05 -29.05 -32.47
N ASP A 532 42.90 -28.83 -33.11
CA ASP A 532 41.67 -29.62 -33.15
C ASP A 532 41.84 -31.05 -33.70
N ALA A 533 41.16 -32.05 -33.13
CA ALA A 533 40.79 -33.29 -33.83
C ALA A 533 39.60 -34.04 -33.20
N LYS A 534 38.46 -34.01 -33.90
CA LYS A 534 37.30 -34.91 -33.78
C LYS A 534 37.66 -36.38 -33.97
N VAL A 535 37.11 -37.29 -33.15
CA VAL A 535 36.85 -38.71 -33.52
C VAL A 535 35.62 -39.26 -32.77
N THR A 536 34.56 -39.55 -33.56
CA THR A 536 33.52 -40.64 -33.50
C THR A 536 32.83 -41.00 -32.16
N ARG A 537 31.54 -41.33 -32.10
CA ARG A 537 30.72 -42.14 -33.02
C ARG A 537 29.24 -41.97 -32.69
#